data_AF-A0A1M6Z3R5-F1
#
_entry.id   AF-A0A1M6Z3R5-F1
#
_cell.length_a   1.000
_cell.length_b   1.000
_cell.length_c   1.000
_cell.angle_alpha   90.00
_cell.angle_beta   90.00
_cell.angle_gamma   90.00
#
_symmetry.space_group_name_H-M   'P 1'
#
loop_
_entity.id
_entity.type
_entity.pdbx_description
1 polymer ?
#
loop_
_entity_poly.entity_id
_entity_poly.type
_entity_poly.pdbx_seq_one_letter_code
_entity_poly.pdbx_strand_id
1 'polypeptide(L)'
;MTTTSGTITMTMREVDRLRTIQSVVDGMLMTWQAAERLHLSRRQVERLTVRYRSQGASGLLSRHRGHPSNYQLADGVAERALNLIR
;
A
#
# COMPACT_ATOMS: atom_id res chain seq x y z
N MET A 1 -19.08 21.23 7.47
CA MET A 1 -17.94 20.32 7.28
C MET A 1 -18.15 19.61 5.96
N THR A 2 -17.47 20.01 4.89
CA THR A 2 -17.56 19.38 3.57
C THR A 2 -16.81 18.06 3.60
N THR A 3 -17.53 16.95 3.73
CA THR A 3 -16.96 15.62 3.53
C THR A 3 -16.70 15.46 2.04
N THR A 4 -15.44 15.62 1.61
CA THR A 4 -15.03 15.26 0.25
C THR A 4 -15.23 13.76 0.07
N SER A 5 -16.31 13.34 -0.59
CA SER A 5 -16.53 11.95 -1.00
C SER A 5 -15.52 11.55 -2.08
N GLY A 6 -14.30 11.22 -1.67
CA GLY A 6 -13.29 10.60 -2.52
C GLY A 6 -13.37 9.08 -2.43
N THR A 7 -13.29 8.38 -3.56
CA THR A 7 -13.21 6.91 -3.62
C THR A 7 -11.76 6.45 -3.70
N ILE A 8 -11.39 5.42 -2.95
CA ILE A 8 -10.06 4.80 -2.98
C ILE A 8 -10.19 3.36 -3.48
N THR A 9 -9.40 2.98 -4.49
CA THR A 9 -9.31 1.61 -4.98
C THR A 9 -8.25 0.82 -4.22
N MET A 10 -8.63 -0.31 -3.64
CA MET A 10 -7.75 -1.18 -2.84
C MET A 10 -7.83 -2.62 -3.35
N THR A 11 -6.72 -3.34 -3.29
CA THR A 11 -6.74 -4.81 -3.39
C THR A 11 -7.33 -5.42 -2.12
N MET A 12 -7.86 -6.65 -2.19
CA MET A 12 -8.36 -7.35 -1.00
C MET A 12 -7.30 -7.49 0.11
N ARG A 13 -6.03 -7.63 -0.26
CA ARG A 13 -4.91 -7.64 0.69
C ARG A 13 -4.73 -6.28 1.39
N GLU A 14 -4.90 -5.18 0.67
CA GLU A 14 -4.84 -3.84 1.26
C GLU A 14 -6.08 -3.56 2.14
N VAL A 15 -7.23 -4.15 1.83
CA VAL A 15 -8.44 -4.08 2.68
C VAL A 15 -8.24 -4.85 3.99
N ASP A 16 -7.68 -6.06 3.96
CA ASP A 16 -7.37 -6.80 5.19
C ASP A 16 -6.31 -6.08 6.04
N ARG A 17 -5.29 -5.49 5.39
CA ARG A 17 -4.33 -4.59 6.05
C ARG A 17 -5.03 -3.41 6.71
N LEU A 18 -5.97 -2.75 6.02
CA LEU A 18 -6.73 -1.63 6.58
C LEU A 18 -7.46 -2.02 7.85
N ARG A 19 -8.23 -3.12 7.81
CA ARG A 19 -8.97 -3.62 8.98
C ARG A 19 -8.04 -3.93 10.14
N THR A 20 -6.95 -4.65 9.86
CA THR A 20 -5.98 -5.05 10.89
C THR A 20 -5.29 -3.86 11.53
N ILE A 21 -4.85 -2.88 10.73
CA ILE A 21 -4.18 -1.67 11.24
C ILE A 21 -5.17 -0.79 12.01
N GLN A 22 -6.42 -0.68 11.56
CA GLN A 22 -7.47 0.01 12.31
C GLN A 22 -7.64 -0.60 13.70
N SER A 23 -7.73 -1.94 13.82
CA SER A 23 -7.83 -2.61 15.12
C SER A 23 -6.62 -2.35 16.02
N VAL A 24 -5.41 -2.22 15.47
CA VAL A 24 -4.22 -1.83 16.24
C VAL A 24 -4.33 -0.39 16.74
N VAL A 25 -4.81 0.53 15.88
CA VAL A 25 -4.99 1.94 16.24
C VAL A 25 -6.06 2.10 17.32
N ASP A 26 -7.12 1.32 17.24
CA ASP A 26 -8.23 1.30 18.21
C ASP A 26 -7.86 0.59 19.52
N GLY A 27 -6.65 0.02 19.64
CA GLY A 27 -6.21 -0.71 20.83
C GLY A 27 -6.84 -2.10 20.98
N MET A 28 -7.54 -2.59 19.96
CA MET A 28 -8.26 -3.87 19.94
C MET A 28 -7.38 -5.05 19.50
N LEU A 29 -6.19 -4.77 18.95
CA LEU A 29 -5.23 -5.78 18.49
C LEU A 29 -3.80 -5.38 18.83
N MET A 30 -3.04 -6.28 19.43
CA MET A 30 -1.63 -6.00 19.72
C MET A 30 -0.80 -5.98 18.44
N THR A 31 0.22 -5.12 18.38
CA THR A 31 1.09 -4.95 17.20
C THR A 31 1.75 -6.26 16.75
N TRP A 32 2.12 -7.13 17.68
CA TRP A 32 2.73 -8.43 17.36
C TRP A 32 1.73 -9.40 16.74
N GLN A 33 0.47 -9.43 17.19
CA GLN A 33 -0.60 -10.23 16.59
C GLN A 33 -0.93 -9.74 15.17
N ALA A 34 -0.94 -8.43 14.97
CA ALA A 34 -1.11 -7.84 13.64
C ALA A 34 0.06 -8.19 12.70
N ALA A 35 1.27 -8.27 13.23
CA ALA A 35 2.47 -8.65 12.47
C ALA A 35 2.35 -10.10 11.95
N GLU A 36 1.93 -11.03 12.82
CA GLU A 36 1.65 -12.42 12.44
C GLU A 36 0.54 -12.51 11.38
N ARG A 37 -0.61 -11.86 11.63
CA ARG A 37 -1.76 -11.88 10.71
C ARG A 37 -1.42 -11.34 9.31
N LEU A 38 -0.64 -10.27 9.24
CA LEU A 38 -0.26 -9.65 7.97
C LEU A 38 0.97 -10.28 7.32
N HIS A 39 1.62 -11.24 8.01
CA HIS A 39 2.92 -11.79 7.64
C HIS A 39 3.96 -10.68 7.41
N LEU A 40 4.04 -9.74 8.35
CA LEU A 40 4.95 -8.60 8.34
C LEU A 40 5.79 -8.58 9.63
N SER A 41 6.91 -7.87 9.60
CA SER A 41 7.64 -7.55 10.83
C SER A 41 6.84 -6.54 11.67
N ARG A 42 7.01 -6.59 13.00
CA ARG A 42 6.46 -5.60 13.94
C ARG A 42 6.78 -4.16 13.52
N ARG A 43 8.01 -3.89 13.07
CA ARG A 43 8.44 -2.57 12.59
C ARG A 43 7.70 -2.12 11.32
N GLN A 44 7.32 -3.04 10.43
CA GLN A 44 6.47 -2.72 9.29
C GLN A 44 5.06 -2.34 9.74
N VAL A 45 4.48 -3.08 10.69
CA VAL A 45 3.18 -2.75 11.28
C VAL A 45 3.22 -1.37 11.94
N GLU A 46 4.21 -1.09 12.79
CA GLU A 46 4.36 0.22 13.44
C GLU A 46 4.44 1.36 12.42
N ARG A 47 5.21 1.19 11.33
CA ARG A 47 5.27 2.17 10.24
C ARG A 47 3.93 2.36 9.53
N LEU A 48 3.16 1.28 9.33
CA LEU A 48 1.81 1.37 8.78
C LEU A 48 0.86 2.10 9.73
N THR A 49 0.94 1.83 11.03
CA THR A 49 0.15 2.51 12.07
C THR A 49 0.44 4.01 12.10
N VAL A 50 1.72 4.41 12.10
CA VAL A 50 2.11 5.84 12.05
C VAL A 50 1.56 6.52 10.81
N ARG A 51 1.64 5.85 9.65
CA ARG A 51 1.14 6.40 8.40
C ARG A 51 -0.38 6.45 8.34
N TYR A 52 -1.06 5.45 8.90
CA TYR A 52 -2.51 5.45 8.99
C TYR A 52 -3.01 6.64 9.82
N ARG A 53 -2.34 6.95 10.93
CA ARG A 53 -2.68 8.12 11.75
C ARG A 53 -2.53 9.45 11.01
N SER A 54 -1.59 9.55 10.06
CA SER A 54 -1.35 10.81 9.32
C SER A 54 -2.14 10.91 8.01
N GLN A 55 -2.46 9.80 7.34
CA GLN A 55 -3.03 9.78 5.98
C GLN A 55 -4.35 8.99 5.87
N GLY A 56 -4.80 8.36 6.96
CA GLY A 56 -5.94 7.45 6.96
C GLY A 56 -5.73 6.24 6.04
N ALA A 57 -6.81 5.76 5.44
CA ALA A 57 -6.79 4.58 4.57
C ALA A 57 -5.85 4.74 3.36
N SER A 58 -5.69 5.97 2.83
CA SER A 58 -4.82 6.23 1.68
C SER A 58 -3.34 5.90 1.95
N GLY A 59 -2.90 6.03 3.21
CA GLY A 59 -1.53 5.68 3.60
C GLY A 59 -1.23 4.18 3.47
N LEU A 60 -2.24 3.32 3.52
CA LEU A 60 -2.06 1.87 3.49
C LEU A 60 -1.97 1.30 2.07
N LEU A 61 -2.18 2.14 1.05
CA LEU A 61 -1.97 1.78 -0.34
C LEU A 61 -0.50 1.51 -0.64
N SER A 62 -0.26 0.64 -1.62
CA SER A 62 1.08 0.48 -2.20
C SER A 62 1.58 1.82 -2.76
N ARG A 63 2.75 2.26 -2.28
CA ARG A 63 3.43 3.47 -2.78
C ARG A 63 4.05 3.29 -4.16
N HIS A 64 4.03 2.08 -4.70
CA HIS A 64 4.47 1.82 -6.08
C HIS A 64 3.36 2.15 -7.10
N ARG A 65 2.12 2.40 -6.66
CA ARG A 65 1.05 2.82 -7.57
C ARG A 65 1.42 4.16 -8.20
N GLY A 66 1.29 4.25 -9.53
CA GLY A 66 1.63 5.45 -10.30
C GLY A 66 3.14 5.66 -10.50
N HIS A 67 4.00 4.77 -9.99
CA HIS A 67 5.44 4.84 -10.19
C HIS A 67 5.93 3.79 -11.20
N PRO A 68 6.94 4.13 -12.01
CA PRO A 68 7.61 3.16 -12.87
C PRO A 68 8.25 2.05 -12.03
N SER A 69 8.33 0.86 -12.61
CA SER A 69 9.08 -0.26 -12.00
C SER A 69 10.57 0.09 -11.91
N ASN A 70 11.27 -0.41 -10.89
CA ASN A 70 12.72 -0.30 -10.79
C ASN A 70 13.47 -0.87 -12.00
N TYR A 71 12.83 -1.79 -12.74
CA TYR A 71 13.35 -2.41 -13.96
C TYR A 71 12.68 -1.89 -15.24
N GLN A 72 11.95 -0.78 -15.15
CA GLN A 72 11.34 -0.18 -16.34
C GLN A 72 12.46 0.25 -17.30
N LEU A 73 12.35 -0.21 -18.54
CA LEU A 73 13.24 0.20 -19.61
C LEU A 73 13.12 1.71 -19.83
N ALA A 74 14.21 2.34 -20.25
CA ALA A 74 14.15 3.72 -20.70
C ALA A 74 13.12 3.87 -21.83
N ASP A 75 12.48 5.03 -21.88
CA ASP A 75 11.44 5.31 -22.87
C ASP A 75 11.97 5.03 -24.29
N GLY A 76 11.14 4.38 -25.12
CA GLY A 76 11.48 4.01 -26.50
C GLY A 76 12.33 2.73 -26.66
N VAL A 77 12.95 2.19 -25.61
CA VAL A 77 13.73 0.94 -25.73
C VAL A 77 12.85 -0.26 -26.08
N ALA A 78 11.67 -0.36 -25.44
CA ALA A 78 10.72 -1.42 -25.74
C ALA A 78 10.18 -1.33 -27.19
N GLU A 79 9.89 -0.12 -27.65
CA GLU A 79 9.43 0.14 -29.02
C GLU A 79 10.51 -0.23 -30.05
N ARG A 80 11.76 0.18 -29.81
CA ARG A 80 12.90 -0.20 -30.65
C ARG A 80 13.07 -1.71 -30.73
N ALA A 81 12.94 -2.43 -29.62
CA ALA A 81 13.06 -3.89 -29.59
C ALA A 81 11.94 -4.56 -30.42
N LEU A 82 10.69 -4.10 -30.28
CA LEU A 82 9.57 -4.61 -31.06
C LEU A 82 9.74 -4.38 -32.57
N ASN A 83 10.31 -3.24 -32.96
CA ASN A 83 10.61 -2.94 -34.37
C ASN A 83 11.71 -3.84 -34.96
N LEU A 84 12.62 -4.37 -34.15
CA LEU A 84 13.70 -5.26 -34.61
C LEU A 84 13.25 -6.72 -34.73
N ILE A 85 12.25 -7.14 -33.94
CA ILE A 85 11.73 -8.52 -33.96
C ILE A 85 10.76 -8.73 -35.14
N ARG A 86 10.16 -7.66 -35.65
CA ARG A 86 9.14 -7.68 -36.71
C ARG A 86 9.76 -7.74 -38.10
#